data_AF-A0AB39XJ13-F1
#
_entry.id   AF-A0AB39XJ13-F1
#
_cell.length_a   1.000
_cell.length_b   1.000
_cell.length_c   1.000
_cell.angle_alpha   90.00
_cell.angle_beta   90.00
_cell.angle_gamma   90.00
#
_symmetry.space_group_name_H-M   'P 1'
#
loop_
_entity.id
_entity.type
_entity.pdbx_description
1 polymer ?
#
loop_
_entity_poly.entity_id
_entity_poly.type
_entity_poly.pdbx_seq_one_letter_code
_entity_poly.pdbx_strand_id
1 'polypeptide(L)'
;MPGLADCLSFLRLLIARGDPRAIPLATSAIDDYLAMAPISAGRRGLRVLQQDAWELHDSGVGVQRSFAETVDAYIERRLKEE
;
A
#
# COMPACT_ATOMS: atom_id res chain seq x y z
N MET A 1 8.97 -2.42 -14.32
CA MET A 1 7.54 -2.79 -14.29
C MET A 1 6.75 -1.50 -14.15
N PRO A 2 6.03 -1.04 -15.19
CA PRO A 2 5.19 0.14 -15.09
C PRO A 2 4.03 -0.19 -14.13
N GLY A 3 3.74 0.66 -13.15
CA GLY A 3 2.66 0.44 -12.18
C GLY A 3 3.11 0.28 -10.72
N LEU A 4 4.15 -0.52 -10.40
CA LEU A 4 4.57 -0.70 -9.00
C LEU A 4 5.18 0.58 -8.41
N ALA A 5 6.10 1.22 -9.14
CA ALA A 5 6.76 2.43 -8.68
C ALA A 5 5.77 3.61 -8.54
N ASP A 6 4.77 3.66 -9.42
CA ASP A 6 3.72 4.68 -9.40
C ASP A 6 2.76 4.45 -8.22
N CYS A 7 2.31 3.20 -8.01
CA CYS A 7 1.50 2.82 -6.85
C CYS A 7 2.24 3.13 -5.55
N LEU A 8 3.52 2.78 -5.46
CA LEU A 8 4.36 3.01 -4.29
C LEU A 8 4.54 4.51 -4.01
N SER A 9 4.85 5.32 -5.02
CA SER A 9 4.97 6.78 -4.87
C SER A 9 3.65 7.41 -4.44
N PHE A 10 2.52 6.90 -4.96
CA PHE A 10 1.19 7.36 -4.59
C PHE A 10 0.84 6.99 -3.14
N LEU A 11 1.10 5.75 -2.71
CA LEU A 11 0.89 5.32 -1.33
C LEU A 11 1.73 6.14 -0.35
N ARG A 12 3.02 6.38 -0.65
CA ARG A 12 3.88 7.27 0.15
C ARG A 12 3.24 8.64 0.36
N LEU A 13 2.70 9.22 -0.71
CA LEU A 13 2.05 10.53 -0.65
C LEU A 13 0.78 10.51 0.21
N LEU A 14 -0.06 9.47 0.08
CA LEU A 14 -1.28 9.33 0.88
C LEU A 14 -0.98 9.09 2.36
N ILE A 15 -0.01 8.23 2.66
CA ILE A 15 0.42 7.93 4.04
C ILE A 15 1.04 9.17 4.68
N ALA A 16 1.90 9.90 3.98
CA ALA A 16 2.48 11.15 4.47
C ALA A 16 1.41 12.21 4.77
N ARG A 17 0.31 12.23 3.99
CA ARG A 17 -0.84 13.11 4.24
C ARG A 17 -1.66 12.66 5.45
N GLY A 18 -1.72 11.36 5.74
CA GLY A 18 -2.40 10.79 6.91
C GLY A 18 -3.91 11.07 6.93
N ASP A 19 -4.53 11.33 5.78
CA ASP A 19 -5.95 11.64 5.68
C ASP A 19 -6.77 10.34 5.62
N PRO A 20 -7.59 10.00 6.63
CA PRO A 20 -8.39 8.77 6.63
C PRO A 20 -9.32 8.65 5.43
N ARG A 21 -9.73 9.78 4.82
CA ARG A 21 -10.59 9.78 3.61
C ARG A 21 -9.85 9.28 2.38
N ALA A 22 -8.52 9.22 2.42
CA ALA A 22 -7.70 8.69 1.34
C ALA A 22 -7.45 7.16 1.45
N ILE A 23 -7.91 6.50 2.53
CA ILE A 23 -7.78 5.05 2.68
C ILE A 23 -8.39 4.29 1.49
N PRO A 24 -9.62 4.61 1.03
CA PRO A 24 -10.20 3.95 -0.15
C PRO A 24 -9.38 4.15 -1.43
N LEU A 25 -8.69 5.30 -1.56
CA LEU A 25 -7.83 5.58 -2.71
C LEU A 25 -6.56 4.72 -2.67
N ALA A 26 -5.98 4.54 -1.48
CA ALA A 26 -4.84 3.66 -1.27
C ALA A 26 -5.17 2.20 -1.59
N THR A 27 -6.31 1.70 -1.10
CA THR A 27 -6.76 0.32 -1.38
C THR A 27 -7.09 0.12 -2.86
N SER A 28 -7.73 1.10 -3.51
CA SER A 28 -8.00 1.05 -4.96
C SER A 28 -6.72 1.00 -5.78
N ALA A 29 -5.70 1.80 -5.43
CA ALA A 29 -4.43 1.80 -6.15
C ALA A 29 -3.67 0.46 -6.02
N ILE A 30 -3.81 -0.23 -4.88
CA ILE A 30 -3.27 -1.58 -4.67
C ILE A 30 -4.02 -2.60 -5.53
N ASP A 31 -5.35 -2.50 -5.61
CA ASP A 31 -6.17 -3.37 -6.44
C ASP A 31 -5.91 -3.18 -7.93
N ASP A 32 -5.78 -1.93 -8.38
CA ASP A 32 -5.43 -1.59 -9.76
C ASP A 32 -4.05 -2.15 -10.12
N TYR A 33 -3.07 -2.03 -9.20
CA TYR A 33 -1.77 -2.66 -9.36
C TYR A 33 -1.88 -4.19 -9.52
N LEU A 34 -2.67 -4.85 -8.67
CA LEU A 34 -2.86 -6.29 -8.73
C LEU A 34 -3.58 -6.74 -10.01
N ALA A 35 -4.59 -5.99 -10.45
CA ALA A 35 -5.32 -6.27 -11.69
C ALA A 35 -4.43 -6.17 -12.94
N MET A 36 -3.42 -5.29 -12.91
CA MET A 36 -2.47 -5.11 -14.01
C MET A 36 -1.24 -6.02 -13.91
N ALA A 37 -0.88 -6.48 -12.72
CA ALA A 37 0.30 -7.30 -12.52
C ALA A 37 0.03 -8.79 -12.83
N PRO A 38 0.96 -9.49 -13.52
CA PRO A 38 0.88 -10.94 -13.57
C PRO A 38 0.97 -11.54 -12.15
N ILE A 39 0.17 -12.56 -11.84
CA ILE A 39 -0.03 -13.15 -10.49
C ILE A 39 1.28 -13.33 -9.71
N SER A 40 2.32 -13.86 -10.36
CA SER A 40 3.63 -14.09 -9.72
C SER A 40 4.43 -12.81 -9.41
N ALA A 41 4.17 -11.72 -10.13
CA ALA A 41 4.73 -10.39 -9.89
C ALA A 41 3.91 -9.58 -8.89
N GLY A 42 2.58 -9.71 -8.90
CA GLY A 42 1.67 -9.04 -7.97
C GLY A 42 2.03 -9.32 -6.52
N ARG A 43 2.25 -10.60 -6.19
CA ARG A 43 2.64 -11.03 -4.84
C ARG A 43 3.99 -10.44 -4.38
N ARG A 44 4.96 -10.31 -5.30
CA ARG A 44 6.25 -9.67 -5.01
C ARG A 44 6.09 -8.16 -4.81
N GLY A 45 5.29 -7.49 -5.63
CA GLY A 45 5.02 -6.07 -5.44
C GLY A 45 4.26 -5.76 -4.17
N LEU A 46 3.28 -6.58 -3.78
CA LEU A 46 2.60 -6.44 -2.49
C LEU A 46 3.58 -6.46 -1.32
N ARG A 47 4.58 -7.35 -1.31
CA ARG A 47 5.61 -7.36 -0.26
C ARG A 47 6.45 -6.08 -0.24
N VAL A 48 6.73 -5.50 -1.41
CA VAL A 48 7.46 -4.23 -1.49
C VAL A 48 6.60 -3.09 -0.94
N LEU A 49 5.31 -3.03 -1.30
CA LEU A 49 4.37 -2.05 -0.77
C LEU A 49 4.18 -2.21 0.75
N GLN A 50 4.17 -3.46 1.24
CA GLN A 50 4.08 -3.78 2.66
C GLN A 50 5.28 -3.24 3.44
N GLN A 51 6.49 -3.49 2.94
CA GLN A 51 7.72 -3.01 3.56
C GLN A 51 7.76 -1.48 3.64
N ASP A 52 7.32 -0.81 2.57
CA ASP A 52 7.26 0.65 2.53
C ASP A 52 6.23 1.23 3.51
N ALA A 53 5.04 0.61 3.59
CA ALA A 53 4.03 0.97 4.58
C ALA A 53 4.55 0.79 6.01
N TRP A 54 5.34 -0.27 6.27
CA TRP A 54 5.99 -0.50 7.56
C TRP A 54 7.02 0.58 7.91
N GLU A 55 7.88 0.97 6.97
CA GLU A 55 8.86 2.05 7.19
C GLU A 55 8.16 3.39 7.50
N LEU A 56 7.05 3.68 6.82
CA LEU A 56 6.24 4.87 7.07
C LEU A 56 5.42 4.79 8.37
N HIS A 57 5.02 3.58 8.78
CA HIS A 57 4.38 3.35 10.07
C HIS A 57 5.37 3.57 11.22
N ASP A 58 6.59 3.06 11.11
CA ASP A 58 7.65 3.20 12.13
C ASP A 58 8.11 4.66 12.29
N SER A 59 8.22 5.38 11.17
CA SER A 59 8.60 6.80 11.15
C SER A 59 7.43 7.78 11.38
N GLY A 60 6.19 7.34 11.19
CA GLY A 60 4.98 8.17 11.26
C GLY A 60 4.42 8.33 12.69
N VAL A 61 3.71 9.43 12.93
CA VAL A 61 3.04 9.70 14.21
C VAL A 61 1.55 9.96 14.04
N GLY A 62 0.74 9.54 15.03
CA GLY A 62 -0.70 9.77 15.07
C GLY A 62 -1.44 9.22 13.84
N VAL A 63 -2.06 10.12 13.06
CA VAL A 63 -2.90 9.75 11.91
C VAL A 63 -2.13 9.10 10.77
N GLN A 64 -0.85 9.45 10.58
CA GLN A 64 0.00 8.84 9.55
C GLN A 64 0.29 7.36 9.89
N ARG A 65 0.57 7.09 11.17
CA ARG A 65 0.80 5.74 11.68
C ARG A 65 -0.44 4.87 11.52
N SER A 66 -1.61 5.38 11.94
CA SER A 66 -2.88 4.66 11.81
C SER A 66 -3.27 4.42 10.34
N PHE A 67 -2.97 5.38 9.46
CA PHE A 67 -3.17 5.21 8.02
C PHE A 67 -2.27 4.08 7.47
N ALA A 68 -0.98 4.11 7.79
CA ALA A 68 -0.01 3.10 7.34
C ALA A 68 -0.38 1.71 7.84
N GLU A 69 -0.83 1.58 9.10
CA GLU A 69 -1.32 0.32 9.68
C GLU A 69 -2.55 -0.22 8.93
N THR A 70 -3.47 0.66 8.53
CA THR A 70 -4.66 0.25 7.75
C THR A 70 -4.27 -0.27 6.37
N VAL A 71 -3.31 0.39 5.72
CA VAL A 71 -2.78 -0.06 4.41
C VAL A 71 -2.04 -1.38 4.54
N ASP A 72 -1.22 -1.56 5.59
CA ASP A 72 -0.51 -2.82 5.87
C ASP A 72 -1.49 -3.98 6.07
N ALA A 73 -2.52 -3.80 6.91
CA ALA A 73 -3.55 -4.80 7.16
C ALA A 73 -4.30 -5.20 5.87
N TYR A 74 -4.53 -4.23 4.96
CA TYR A 74 -5.14 -4.50 3.66
C TYR A 74 -4.24 -5.34 2.76
N ILE A 75 -2.96 -5.00 2.68
CA ILE A 75 -1.97 -5.75 1.89
C ILE A 75 -1.82 -7.18 2.43
N GLU A 76 -1.77 -7.34 3.76
CA GLU A 76 -1.67 -8.65 4.40
C GLU A 76 -2.89 -9.53 4.06
N ARG A 77 -4.08 -8.95 4.05
CA ARG A 77 -5.30 -9.64 3.63
C ARG A 77 -5.22 -10.08 2.17
N ARG A 78 -4.80 -9.20 1.26
CA ARG A 78 -4.61 -9.54 -0.16
C ARG A 78 -3.58 -10.65 -0.37
N LEU A 79 -2.49 -10.67 0.41
CA LEU A 79 -1.48 -11.73 0.36
C LEU A 79 -1.98 -13.11 0.82
N LYS A 80 -3.03 -13.15 1.65
CA LYS A 80 -3.69 -14.37 2.14
C LYS A 80 -4.81 -14.86 1.20
N GLU A 81 -5.42 -13.97 0.43
CA GLU A 81 -6.47 -14.29 -0.55
C GLU A 81 -5.90 -14.86 -1.88
N GLU A 82 -4.60 -14.66 -2.15
CA GLU A 82 -3.82 -15.22 -3.29
C GLU A 82 -3.03 -16.50 -2.95
#